data_AF-A0A161M3D5-F1
#
_entry.id   AF-A0A161M3D5-F1
#
_cell.length_a   1.000
_cell.length_b   1.000
_cell.length_c   1.000
_cell.angle_alpha   90.00
_cell.angle_beta   90.00
_cell.angle_gamma   90.00
#
_symmetry.space_group_name_H-M   'P 1'
#
loop_
_entity.id
_entity.type
_entity.pdbx_description
1 polymer ?
#
loop_
_entity_poly.entity_id
_entity_poly.type
_entity_poly.pdbx_seq_one_letter_code
_entity_poly.pdbx_strand_id
1 'polypeptide(L)'
;MGNPTWLELVQTALNQGVSLSEQFMYTSGDPCLAYYPVYGFVVLETEVDLLTGQYQILRADILEDVGDSMSPFIDIGQIEGAFVMGLGYFHSEELIYDKQDGSLLTDRTWTYWPPGAQDIPIDFRITMRRNAPNPKFVLRSKTTGEP
;
A
#
# COMPACT_ATOMS: atom_id res chain seq x y z
N MET A 1 -4.28 -15.68 -43.91
CA MET A 1 -3.70 -16.54 -42.85
C MET A 1 -4.72 -16.57 -41.73
N GLY A 2 -5.09 -17.77 -41.25
CA GLY A 2 -6.08 -17.93 -40.16
C GLY A 2 -5.60 -17.29 -38.86
N ASN A 3 -6.46 -17.24 -37.84
CA ASN A 3 -6.17 -16.70 -36.51
C ASN A 3 -5.07 -17.55 -35.83
N PRO A 4 -3.78 -17.19 -35.93
CA PRO A 4 -2.70 -18.04 -35.50
C PRO A 4 -2.53 -17.93 -33.99
N THR A 5 -2.07 -19.00 -33.35
CA THR A 5 -1.76 -19.00 -31.93
C THR A 5 -0.53 -18.13 -31.63
N TRP A 6 -0.41 -17.66 -30.38
CA TRP A 6 0.77 -16.90 -29.94
C TRP A 6 2.07 -17.68 -30.18
N LEU A 7 2.05 -19.00 -30.00
CA LEU A 7 3.21 -19.86 -30.23
C LEU A 7 3.64 -19.86 -31.70
N GLU A 8 2.69 -19.99 -32.63
CA GLU A 8 2.98 -19.97 -34.06
C GLU A 8 3.54 -18.62 -34.52
N LEU A 9 3.05 -17.52 -33.95
CA LEU A 9 3.58 -16.17 -34.21
C LEU A 9 5.03 -16.02 -33.75
N VAL A 10 5.33 -16.45 -32.52
CA VAL A 10 6.69 -16.40 -31.95
C VAL A 10 7.66 -17.25 -32.77
N GLN A 11 7.26 -18.47 -33.14
CA GLN A 11 8.08 -19.35 -33.98
C GLN A 11 8.32 -18.76 -35.37
N THR A 12 7.30 -18.15 -35.97
CA THR A 12 7.42 -17.50 -37.28
C THR A 12 8.35 -16.29 -37.22
N ALA A 13 8.25 -15.46 -36.18
CA ALA A 13 9.13 -14.32 -35.97
C ALA A 13 10.60 -14.75 -35.82
N LEU A 14 10.85 -15.82 -35.06
CA LEU A 14 12.19 -16.41 -34.91
C LEU A 14 12.73 -16.92 -36.26
N ASN A 15 11.92 -17.65 -37.02
CA ASN A 15 12.29 -18.16 -38.35
C ASN A 15 12.57 -17.03 -39.35
N GLN A 16 11.97 -15.86 -39.15
CA GLN A 16 12.20 -14.65 -39.95
C GLN A 16 13.38 -13.80 -39.42
N GLY A 17 14.07 -14.25 -38.37
CA GLY A 17 15.21 -13.54 -37.78
C GLY A 17 14.83 -12.26 -37.04
N VAL A 18 13.56 -12.11 -36.63
CA VAL A 18 13.09 -10.95 -35.85
C VAL A 18 13.57 -11.08 -34.40
N SER A 19 14.16 -10.01 -33.86
CA SER A 19 14.52 -9.95 -32.44
C SER A 19 13.26 -9.99 -31.58
N LEU A 20 13.25 -10.87 -30.57
CA LEU A 20 12.19 -10.97 -29.57
C LEU A 20 12.61 -10.38 -28.21
N SER A 21 13.70 -9.61 -28.20
CA SER A 21 14.19 -8.89 -27.03
C SER A 21 14.03 -7.40 -27.26
N GLU A 22 13.40 -6.73 -26.32
CA GLU A 22 13.19 -5.29 -26.30
C GLU A 22 13.52 -4.76 -24.91
N GLN A 23 14.04 -3.54 -24.85
CA GLN A 23 14.33 -2.83 -23.61
C GLN A 23 13.67 -1.46 -23.65
N PHE A 24 12.99 -1.10 -22.57
CA PHE A 24 12.31 0.18 -22.45
C PHE A 24 12.55 0.77 -21.05
N MET A 25 12.65 2.09 -20.98
CA MET A 25 12.90 2.82 -19.75
C MET A 25 12.09 4.11 -19.74
N TYR A 26 11.36 4.35 -18.65
CA TYR A 26 10.74 5.65 -18.38
C TYR A 26 11.78 6.63 -17.83
N THR A 27 11.60 7.90 -18.15
CA THR A 27 12.44 9.03 -17.76
C THR A 27 11.59 10.11 -17.10
N SER A 28 12.20 10.98 -16.30
CA SER A 28 11.47 12.02 -15.56
C SER A 28 10.69 13.02 -16.44
N GLY A 29 10.92 13.04 -17.76
CA GLY A 29 10.15 13.83 -18.71
C GLY A 29 8.85 13.15 -19.19
N ASP A 30 8.65 11.87 -18.89
CA ASP A 30 7.47 11.14 -19.31
C ASP A 30 6.23 11.60 -18.53
N PRO A 31 5.12 11.94 -19.21
CA PRO A 31 3.89 12.40 -18.57
C PRO A 31 3.34 11.43 -17.52
N CYS A 32 3.61 10.14 -17.67
CA CYS A 32 3.20 9.09 -16.74
C CYS A 32 4.00 9.07 -15.44
N LEU A 33 5.04 9.89 -15.28
CA LEU A 33 5.77 10.05 -14.01
C LEU A 33 5.52 11.42 -13.37
N ALA A 34 4.58 12.21 -13.92
CA ALA A 34 4.19 13.48 -13.33
C ALA A 34 3.57 13.28 -11.94
N TYR A 35 3.86 14.20 -11.02
CA TYR A 35 3.28 14.21 -9.69
C TYR A 35 1.75 14.27 -9.73
N TYR A 36 1.11 13.50 -8.85
CA TYR A 36 -0.32 13.54 -8.58
C TYR A 36 -0.57 13.35 -7.07
N PRO A 37 -1.62 13.98 -6.52
CA PRO A 37 -2.02 13.73 -5.14
C PRO A 37 -2.88 12.46 -5.02
N VAL A 38 -2.70 11.78 -3.90
CA VAL A 38 -3.58 10.71 -3.39
C VAL A 38 -4.37 11.32 -2.24
N TYR A 39 -5.68 11.03 -2.19
CA TYR A 39 -6.57 11.56 -1.18
C TYR A 39 -7.20 10.41 -0.41
N GLY A 40 -7.18 10.51 0.92
CA GLY A 40 -7.79 9.54 1.82
C GLY A 40 -8.64 10.22 2.87
N PHE A 41 -9.63 9.49 3.39
CA PHE A 41 -10.40 9.86 4.56
C PHE A 41 -10.49 8.63 5.47
N VAL A 42 -10.29 8.85 6.77
CA VAL A 42 -10.38 7.81 7.78
C VAL A 42 -11.32 8.25 8.89
N VAL A 43 -12.21 7.36 9.30
CA VAL A 43 -13.03 7.52 10.50
C VAL A 43 -12.75 6.34 11.41
N LEU A 44 -12.44 6.62 12.67
CA LEU A 44 -12.08 5.61 13.67
C LEU A 44 -12.92 5.79 14.93
N GLU A 45 -13.43 4.68 15.45
CA GLU A 45 -14.12 4.59 16.73
C GLU A 45 -13.29 3.72 17.69
N THR A 46 -13.02 4.24 18.89
CA THR A 46 -12.20 3.58 19.90
C THR A 46 -12.86 3.67 21.27
N GLU A 47 -12.76 2.60 22.04
CA GLU A 47 -13.13 2.56 23.45
C GLU A 47 -11.85 2.57 24.31
N VAL A 48 -11.82 3.37 25.37
CA VAL A 48 -10.66 3.53 26.24
C VAL A 48 -11.08 3.26 27.68
N ASP A 49 -10.38 2.34 28.34
CA ASP A 49 -10.50 2.13 29.78
C ASP A 49 -9.70 3.21 30.52
N LEU A 50 -10.42 4.08 31.22
CA LEU A 50 -9.83 5.21 31.94
C LEU A 50 -9.00 4.79 33.17
N LEU A 51 -9.16 3.57 33.68
CA LEU A 51 -8.41 3.09 34.84
C LEU A 51 -7.08 2.47 34.44
N THR A 52 -7.03 1.76 33.31
CA THR A 52 -5.84 1.02 32.85
C THR A 52 -5.10 1.73 31.72
N GLY A 53 -5.77 2.63 30.99
CA GLY A 53 -5.26 3.24 29.77
C GLY A 53 -5.29 2.31 28.55
N GLN A 54 -5.81 1.09 28.70
CA GLN A 54 -6.01 0.19 27.56
C GLN A 54 -7.10 0.72 26.64
N TYR A 55 -6.99 0.41 25.37
CA TYR A 55 -7.94 0.83 24.35
C TYR A 55 -8.23 -0.31 23.39
N GLN A 56 -9.36 -0.21 22.71
CA GLN A 56 -9.74 -1.11 21.64
C GLN A 56 -10.38 -0.33 20.50
N ILE A 57 -9.92 -0.61 19.28
CA ILE A 57 -10.49 -0.01 18.08
C ILE A 57 -11.73 -0.82 17.68
N LEU A 58 -12.90 -0.24 17.91
CA LEU A 58 -14.17 -0.89 17.60
C LEU A 58 -14.40 -0.95 16.10
N ARG A 59 -14.08 0.14 15.38
CA ARG A 59 -14.31 0.25 13.96
C ARG A 59 -13.38 1.25 13.28
N ALA A 60 -12.96 0.93 12.06
CA ALA A 60 -12.28 1.85 11.15
C ALA A 60 -12.91 1.79 9.75
N ASP A 61 -13.32 2.95 9.22
CA ASP A 61 -13.75 3.12 7.84
C ASP A 61 -12.71 3.98 7.09
N ILE A 62 -12.15 3.42 6.03
CA ILE A 62 -11.16 4.09 5.17
C ILE A 62 -11.76 4.26 3.77
N LEU A 63 -11.65 5.48 3.24
CA LEU A 63 -11.95 5.81 1.85
C LEU A 63 -10.70 6.38 1.18
N GLU A 64 -10.16 5.71 0.18
CA GLU A 64 -8.96 6.17 -0.53
C GLU A 64 -9.15 6.30 -2.05
N ASP A 65 -8.55 7.35 -2.61
CA ASP A 65 -8.49 7.62 -4.04
C ASP A 65 -7.28 6.92 -4.68
N VAL A 66 -7.52 5.69 -5.14
CA VAL A 66 -6.54 4.82 -5.78
C VAL A 66 -6.53 4.93 -7.32
N GLY A 67 -7.31 5.86 -7.88
CA GLY A 67 -7.55 5.89 -9.33
C GLY A 67 -8.32 4.68 -9.84
N ASP A 68 -8.00 4.24 -11.06
CA ASP A 68 -8.43 2.93 -11.56
C ASP A 68 -7.41 1.88 -11.07
N SER A 69 -7.76 1.17 -9.99
CA SER A 69 -6.92 0.13 -9.38
C SER A 69 -6.52 -0.95 -10.40
N MET A 70 -5.22 -1.27 -10.44
CA MET A 70 -4.70 -2.36 -11.28
C MET A 70 -4.97 -3.73 -10.67
N SER A 71 -4.91 -3.83 -9.33
CA SER A 71 -5.16 -5.05 -8.59
C SER A 71 -5.84 -4.70 -7.26
N PRO A 72 -7.18 -4.69 -7.22
CA PRO A 72 -7.95 -4.23 -6.08
C PRO A 72 -7.58 -4.90 -4.76
N PHE A 73 -7.26 -6.20 -4.78
CA PHE A 73 -6.89 -6.94 -3.57
C PHE A 73 -5.50 -6.58 -3.04
N ILE A 74 -4.55 -6.26 -3.93
CA ILE A 74 -3.21 -5.81 -3.52
C ILE A 74 -3.33 -4.41 -2.94
N ASP A 75 -4.06 -3.52 -3.61
CA ASP A 75 -4.23 -2.15 -3.16
C ASP A 75 -4.93 -2.10 -1.80
N ILE A 76 -6.00 -2.90 -1.59
CA ILE A 76 -6.63 -3.03 -0.26
C ILE A 76 -5.61 -3.50 0.79
N GLY A 77 -4.81 -4.52 0.50
CA GLY A 77 -3.82 -5.02 1.44
C GLY A 77 -2.72 -4.01 1.77
N GLN A 78 -2.37 -3.13 0.82
CA GLN A 78 -1.45 -2.02 1.08
C GLN A 78 -2.07 -0.99 2.03
N ILE A 79 -3.33 -0.61 1.80
CA ILE A 79 -4.07 0.33 2.65
C ILE A 79 -4.22 -0.22 4.07
N GLU A 80 -4.58 -1.50 4.20
CA GLU A 80 -4.67 -2.19 5.49
C GLU A 80 -3.32 -2.21 6.21
N GLY A 81 -2.26 -2.57 5.51
CA GLY A 81 -0.90 -2.63 6.06
C GLY A 81 -0.39 -1.26 6.50
N ALA A 82 -0.52 -0.25 5.64
CA ALA A 82 -0.12 1.13 5.92
C ALA A 82 -0.87 1.69 7.13
N PHE A 83 -2.19 1.45 7.20
CA PHE A 83 -3.00 1.86 8.33
C PHE A 83 -2.55 1.21 9.64
N VAL A 84 -2.31 -0.11 9.66
CA VAL A 84 -1.87 -0.82 10.87
C VAL A 84 -0.46 -0.40 11.27
N MET A 85 0.47 -0.19 10.32
CA MET A 85 1.79 0.38 10.63
C MET A 85 1.67 1.78 11.24
N GLY A 86 0.76 2.61 10.73
CA GLY A 86 0.46 3.92 11.31
C GLY A 86 -0.10 3.82 12.74
N LEU A 87 -1.00 2.87 13.01
CA LEU A 87 -1.52 2.62 14.36
C LEU A 87 -0.38 2.28 15.34
N GLY A 88 0.55 1.42 14.92
CA GLY A 88 1.74 1.09 15.70
C GLY A 88 2.57 2.31 16.02
N TYR A 89 2.93 3.07 14.99
CA TYR A 89 3.71 4.30 15.11
C TYR A 89 3.12 5.31 16.10
N PHE A 90 1.79 5.46 16.12
CA PHE A 90 1.13 6.44 17.00
C PHE A 90 0.78 5.92 18.39
N HIS A 91 0.76 4.61 18.62
CA HIS A 91 0.22 4.05 19.86
C HIS A 91 1.15 3.08 20.60
N SER A 92 1.70 2.08 19.92
CA SER A 92 2.42 0.97 20.59
C SER A 92 3.93 0.99 20.39
N GLU A 93 4.40 1.56 19.28
CA GLU A 93 5.80 1.55 18.89
C GLU A 93 6.55 2.73 19.51
N GLU A 94 7.44 2.45 20.46
CA GLU A 94 8.27 3.46 21.11
C GLU A 94 9.75 3.08 21.02
N LEU A 95 10.59 4.04 20.62
CA LEU A 95 12.05 3.89 20.63
C LEU A 95 12.62 4.53 21.90
N ILE A 96 13.10 3.68 22.81
CA ILE A 96 13.68 4.13 24.08
C ILE A 96 15.19 4.00 24.01
N TYR A 97 15.89 5.10 24.29
CA TYR A 97 17.34 5.17 24.29
C TYR A 97 17.87 5.37 25.71
N ASP A 98 19.00 4.75 26.02
CA ASP A 98 19.73 4.99 27.27
C ASP A 98 20.27 6.42 27.30
N LYS A 99 20.12 7.09 28.45
CA LYS A 99 20.50 8.51 28.59
C LYS A 99 21.99 8.75 28.79
N GLN A 100 22.76 7.72 29.16
CA GLN A 100 24.19 7.84 29.43
C GLN A 100 25.02 7.54 28.19
N ASP A 101 24.70 6.47 27.47
CA ASP A 101 25.49 6.01 26.32
C ASP A 101 24.77 6.12 24.96
N GLY A 102 23.46 6.42 24.95
CA GLY A 102 22.68 6.56 23.72
C GLY A 102 22.31 5.24 23.04
N SER A 103 22.52 4.10 23.70
CA SER A 103 22.14 2.79 23.16
C SER A 103 20.62 2.62 23.06
N LEU A 104 20.14 1.92 22.02
CA LEU A 104 18.72 1.59 21.88
C LEU A 104 18.35 0.44 22.83
N LEU A 105 17.40 0.69 23.73
CA LEU A 105 16.93 -0.29 24.72
C LEU A 105 15.78 -1.16 24.18
N THR A 106 15.03 -0.64 23.21
CA THR A 106 13.94 -1.34 22.54
C THR A 106 14.41 -2.01 21.25
N ASP A 107 15.48 -2.82 21.34
CA ASP A 107 16.17 -3.46 20.21
C ASP A 107 15.59 -4.82 19.79
N ARG A 108 14.52 -5.30 20.45
CA ARG A 108 13.95 -6.65 20.28
C ARG A 108 12.43 -6.63 20.36
N THR A 109 11.81 -7.67 19.82
CA THR A 109 10.33 -7.83 19.82
C THR A 109 9.68 -7.96 21.19
N TRP A 110 10.47 -8.16 22.26
CA TRP A 110 9.96 -8.17 23.64
C TRP A 110 9.98 -6.78 24.28
N THR A 111 10.76 -5.86 23.72
CA THR A 111 10.92 -4.49 24.22
C THR A 111 10.32 -3.46 23.27
N TYR A 112 10.19 -3.80 21.99
CA TYR A 112 9.50 -3.05 20.95
C TYR A 112 8.23 -3.80 20.53
N TRP A 113 7.08 -3.14 20.60
CA TRP A 113 5.76 -3.76 20.44
C TRP A 113 5.08 -3.31 19.15
N PRO A 114 5.34 -3.98 18.02
CA PRO A 114 4.57 -3.75 16.80
C PRO A 114 3.13 -4.25 16.98
N PRO A 115 2.15 -3.68 16.28
CA PRO A 115 0.76 -4.14 16.30
C PRO A 115 0.62 -5.62 16.01
N GLY A 116 -0.13 -6.31 16.86
CA GLY A 116 -0.55 -7.69 16.68
C GLY A 116 -2.00 -7.80 16.21
N ALA A 117 -2.48 -9.04 16.11
CA ALA A 117 -3.84 -9.33 15.66
C ALA A 117 -4.95 -8.84 16.61
N GLN A 118 -4.62 -8.45 17.84
CA GLN A 118 -5.59 -7.88 18.79
C GLN A 118 -5.65 -6.34 18.72
N ASP A 119 -4.69 -5.72 18.05
CA ASP A 119 -4.56 -4.26 17.95
C ASP A 119 -5.22 -3.70 16.67
N ILE A 120 -5.66 -4.59 15.77
CA ILE A 120 -6.39 -4.21 14.55
C ILE A 120 -7.86 -3.87 14.86
N PRO A 121 -8.53 -3.03 14.04
CA PRO A 121 -9.95 -2.76 14.20
C PRO A 121 -10.81 -4.02 14.15
N ILE A 122 -11.78 -4.15 15.06
CA ILE A 122 -12.72 -5.28 15.06
C ILE A 122 -13.57 -5.28 13.78
N ASP A 123 -14.06 -4.10 13.38
CA ASP A 123 -14.76 -3.87 12.11
C ASP A 123 -13.88 -2.98 11.21
N PHE A 124 -13.20 -3.61 10.25
CA PHE A 124 -12.26 -2.93 9.37
C PHE A 124 -12.79 -2.85 7.93
N ARG A 125 -13.09 -1.63 7.45
CA ARG A 125 -13.75 -1.39 6.17
C ARG A 125 -12.93 -0.48 5.28
N ILE A 126 -12.58 -0.98 4.11
CA ILE A 126 -11.81 -0.26 3.11
C ILE A 126 -12.69 -0.06 1.87
N THR A 127 -12.83 1.20 1.46
CA THR A 127 -13.56 1.58 0.25
C THR A 127 -12.65 2.37 -0.67
N MET A 128 -12.62 1.98 -1.94
CA MET A 128 -11.92 2.75 -2.97
C MET A 128 -12.87 3.78 -3.59
N ARG A 129 -12.39 5.01 -3.77
CA ARG A 129 -13.16 6.09 -4.41
C ARG A 129 -13.49 5.70 -5.85
N ARG A 130 -14.78 5.64 -6.16
CA ARG A 130 -15.27 5.33 -7.52
C ARG A 130 -15.12 6.53 -8.45
N ASN A 131 -14.91 6.26 -9.74
CA ASN A 131 -14.90 7.25 -10.82
C ASN A 131 -13.85 8.37 -10.63
N ALA A 132 -12.66 8.02 -10.15
CA ALA A 132 -11.57 8.97 -9.92
C ALA A 132 -10.31 8.67 -10.76
N PRO A 133 -10.43 8.40 -12.08
CA PRO A 133 -9.30 7.95 -12.90
C PRO A 133 -8.16 8.98 -12.92
N ASN A 134 -6.91 8.50 -12.91
CA ASN A 134 -5.74 9.34 -13.10
C ASN A 134 -5.33 9.37 -14.59
N PRO A 135 -5.71 10.36 -15.40
CA PRO A 135 -5.52 10.31 -16.85
C PRO A 135 -4.04 10.28 -17.30
N LYS A 136 -3.09 10.56 -16.40
CA LYS A 136 -1.67 10.68 -16.74
C LYS A 136 -0.89 9.40 -16.45
N PHE A 137 -1.27 8.63 -15.45
CA PHE A 137 -0.50 7.49 -14.96
C PHE A 137 -0.86 6.18 -15.67
N VAL A 138 -0.01 5.16 -15.50
CA VAL A 138 -0.20 3.86 -16.14
C VAL A 138 -1.56 3.27 -15.76
N LEU A 139 -2.33 2.82 -16.76
CA LEU A 139 -3.67 2.25 -16.58
C LEU A 139 -4.63 3.11 -15.73
N ARG A 140 -4.37 4.42 -15.62
CA ARG A 140 -5.13 5.36 -14.81
C ARG A 140 -5.12 5.12 -13.30
N SER A 141 -4.13 4.38 -12.80
CA SER A 141 -3.97 4.06 -11.38
C SER A 141 -3.31 5.19 -10.58
N LYS A 142 -3.33 5.03 -9.26
CA LYS A 142 -2.53 5.80 -8.30
C LYS A 142 -1.85 4.84 -7.33
N THR A 143 -0.73 5.28 -6.76
CA THR A 143 0.01 4.51 -5.74
C THR A 143 -0.68 4.57 -4.38
N THR A 144 -0.68 3.46 -3.63
CA THR A 144 -1.38 3.29 -2.34
C THR A 144 -0.47 2.74 -1.23
N GLY A 145 0.85 2.71 -1.44
CA GLY A 145 1.77 2.02 -0.52
C GLY A 145 2.19 2.84 0.72
N GLU A 146 2.16 4.16 0.61
CA GLU A 146 2.54 5.10 1.68
C GLU A 146 1.39 6.01 2.15
N PRO A 147 0.49 6.49 1.26
CA PRO A 147 -0.67 7.32 1.66
C PRO A 147 -1.56 6.63 2.69
#